data_AF-A0A6J2TPZ1-F1
#
_entry.id   AF-A0A6J2TPZ1-F1
#
_cell.length_a   1.000
_cell.length_b   1.000
_cell.length_c   1.000
_cell.angle_alpha   90.00
_cell.angle_beta   90.00
_cell.angle_gamma   90.00
#
_symmetry.space_group_name_H-M   'P 1'
#
loop_
_entity.id
_entity.type
_entity.pdbx_description
1 polymer ?
#
loop_
_entity_poly.entity_id
_entity_poly.type
_entity_poly.pdbx_seq_one_letter_code
_entity_poly.pdbx_strand_id
1 'polypeptide(L)'
;MGIVGKDKTPTTLDNCSDECSVSGPTPPTNTNKVYPRKRSAGIERKSFRITLSYRFALFMILGSFVAYVFHTVTHSQMGVGGWLGGVWRLRQMYRLPTAHYLQTRDEFAVYSVEELNAFKEYYDKSVSDSVGTSYTEAEQTNIKEALGALRLAQEMHLANKDEKALRLFEHALALAPKHPEILLRYGEFLEHKQRNIVLADQYYFQALTINPSNSEALANHQRTAGVVQSLDERRLASLDAKRDALSAIHEANSALRRAKKEAYFQHIYHSVGIEGNTMTLAQTRSILETRTAIDGKSIDEHNEILGMDLAMKYINASLVQKMEVTLKDILEIHRRVLGHVDPIEGGEFRRNQVYVGGHVPPGPGDLALLMQRFERWINSEQSMSLHPVNYAALAHYKLVHIHPFIDGNGRTSRLLMNTLLMRAGYPPVIIPKQQRSKYYHFLKLANEGDIRPFVRFIADCTEKTLDLYLWATSDLPQQIPMLVQTEGGELTKLEQYAHTMPPEFYESGSGSGSEASPP
;
A
#
# COMPACT_ATOMS: atom_id res chain seq x y z
N MET A 1 59.60 22.58 -14.19
CA MET A 1 60.34 21.33 -13.91
C MET A 1 59.48 20.18 -14.44
N GLY A 2 59.97 19.12 -15.09
CA GLY A 2 61.34 18.59 -15.24
C GLY A 2 61.28 17.06 -15.09
N ILE A 3 60.58 16.33 -15.97
CA ILE A 3 61.01 15.74 -17.28
C ILE A 3 62.10 14.64 -17.11
N VAL A 4 61.92 13.52 -17.84
CA VAL A 4 62.83 12.36 -18.06
C VAL A 4 62.88 11.32 -16.91
N GLY A 5 62.69 10.00 -17.12
CA GLY A 5 62.13 9.24 -18.26
C GLY A 5 63.03 8.11 -18.84
N LYS A 6 62.46 7.33 -19.79
CA LYS A 6 63.15 6.45 -20.78
C LYS A 6 63.77 5.13 -20.28
N ASP A 7 63.94 4.07 -21.09
CA ASP A 7 63.47 3.75 -22.46
C ASP A 7 63.57 2.22 -22.77
N LYS A 8 62.88 1.78 -23.83
CA LYS A 8 63.24 0.69 -24.78
C LYS A 8 63.12 -0.82 -24.44
N THR A 9 62.24 -1.41 -25.25
CA THR A 9 62.19 -2.76 -25.89
C THR A 9 63.44 -3.12 -26.74
N PRO A 10 63.47 -4.24 -27.50
CA PRO A 10 63.07 -5.65 -27.24
C PRO A 10 64.18 -6.66 -27.62
N THR A 11 63.91 -7.97 -27.56
CA THR A 11 64.73 -9.01 -28.25
C THR A 11 63.85 -10.17 -28.77
N THR A 12 64.36 -10.97 -29.71
CA THR A 12 63.58 -11.86 -30.62
C THR A 12 64.28 -13.20 -30.92
N LEU A 13 63.50 -14.23 -31.31
CA LEU A 13 63.92 -15.50 -31.99
C LEU A 13 64.81 -16.43 -31.13
N ASP A 14 64.67 -17.76 -31.05
CA ASP A 14 64.24 -18.83 -31.96
C ASP A 14 63.48 -19.96 -31.18
N ASN A 15 62.73 -20.96 -31.67
CA ASN A 15 62.56 -21.71 -32.95
C ASN A 15 63.12 -23.16 -32.91
N CYS A 16 62.35 -24.14 -33.41
CA CYS A 16 62.66 -25.58 -33.60
C CYS A 16 62.88 -26.47 -32.33
N SER A 17 62.65 -27.80 -32.31
CA SER A 17 61.87 -28.76 -33.14
C SER A 17 61.82 -30.18 -32.50
N ASP A 18 60.96 -31.09 -33.03
CA ASP A 18 61.11 -32.57 -33.08
C ASP A 18 61.04 -33.43 -31.77
N GLU A 19 60.56 -34.69 -31.72
CA GLU A 19 59.63 -35.49 -32.57
C GLU A 19 59.10 -36.76 -31.82
N CYS A 20 58.39 -37.67 -32.54
CA CYS A 20 57.91 -39.04 -32.17
C CYS A 20 56.71 -39.14 -31.18
N SER A 21 55.55 -39.73 -31.52
CA SER A 21 55.16 -41.07 -32.08
C SER A 21 55.17 -42.19 -31.00
N VAL A 22 54.13 -43.03 -30.76
CA VAL A 22 53.39 -44.07 -31.54
C VAL A 22 52.18 -44.54 -30.64
N SER A 23 50.97 -45.02 -31.01
CA SER A 23 50.17 -45.27 -32.24
C SER A 23 48.65 -45.34 -31.92
N GLY A 24 47.79 -45.75 -32.88
CA GLY A 24 46.38 -46.18 -32.67
C GLY A 24 46.23 -47.69 -32.28
N PRO A 25 45.03 -48.31 -32.42
CA PRO A 25 44.25 -48.34 -33.68
C PRO A 25 42.72 -48.04 -33.57
N THR A 26 42.01 -48.24 -34.68
CA THR A 26 40.69 -47.68 -35.06
C THR A 26 39.51 -48.68 -35.12
N PRO A 27 38.24 -48.23 -35.24
CA PRO A 27 37.03 -49.08 -35.24
C PRO A 27 36.63 -49.64 -36.63
N PRO A 28 35.75 -50.67 -36.68
CA PRO A 28 35.26 -51.29 -37.93
C PRO A 28 34.03 -50.59 -38.56
N THR A 29 33.72 -50.91 -39.83
CA THR A 29 32.75 -50.17 -40.67
C THR A 29 31.69 -51.03 -41.38
N ASN A 30 30.46 -50.49 -41.43
CA ASN A 30 29.49 -50.49 -42.55
C ASN A 30 29.22 -51.75 -43.40
N THR A 31 27.97 -52.27 -43.36
CA THR A 31 27.35 -52.98 -44.50
C THR A 31 25.85 -52.68 -44.72
N ASN A 32 25.56 -51.80 -45.69
CA ASN A 32 24.58 -51.94 -46.80
C ASN A 32 23.31 -52.85 -46.73
N LYS A 33 22.21 -52.28 -47.29
CA LYS A 33 21.26 -52.83 -48.32
C LYS A 33 19.80 -53.26 -47.99
N VAL A 34 18.90 -52.73 -48.84
CA VAL A 34 17.67 -53.31 -49.47
C VAL A 34 16.28 -53.18 -48.78
N TYR A 35 15.30 -52.73 -49.58
CA TYR A 35 13.83 -52.73 -49.35
C TYR A 35 13.16 -53.98 -49.93
N PRO A 36 11.98 -54.37 -49.40
CA PRO A 36 10.84 -54.77 -50.24
C PRO A 36 9.57 -53.93 -50.00
N ARG A 37 8.47 -54.22 -50.71
CA ARG A 37 7.32 -53.29 -50.90
C ARG A 37 5.95 -54.00 -50.79
N LYS A 38 4.97 -53.29 -50.18
CA LYS A 38 3.48 -53.39 -50.31
C LYS A 38 2.67 -54.52 -49.64
N ARG A 39 1.55 -54.08 -49.02
CA ARG A 39 0.26 -54.76 -48.72
C ARG A 39 0.29 -55.81 -47.57
N SER A 40 -0.77 -56.00 -46.76
CA SER A 40 -2.16 -55.44 -46.79
C SER A 40 -2.81 -55.22 -45.41
N ALA A 41 -3.49 -54.08 -45.27
CA ALA A 41 -4.82 -53.85 -44.65
C ALA A 41 -5.29 -54.59 -43.37
N GLY A 42 -5.72 -53.79 -42.37
CA GLY A 42 -6.96 -54.06 -41.61
C GLY A 42 -6.87 -54.12 -40.07
N ILE A 43 -8.00 -53.83 -39.43
CA ILE A 43 -8.37 -54.26 -38.06
C ILE A 43 -7.51 -53.75 -36.87
N GLU A 44 -7.32 -52.43 -36.70
CA GLU A 44 -6.89 -51.89 -35.37
C GLU A 44 -7.31 -50.45 -35.02
N ARG A 45 -8.50 -50.00 -35.47
CA ARG A 45 -9.00 -48.61 -35.18
C ARG A 45 -10.39 -48.49 -34.52
N LYS A 46 -11.04 -49.59 -34.15
CA LYS A 46 -12.38 -49.54 -33.50
C LYS A 46 -12.33 -49.50 -31.96
N SER A 47 -11.40 -50.20 -31.30
CA SER A 47 -11.40 -50.31 -29.83
C SER A 47 -11.19 -48.97 -29.11
N PHE A 48 -10.17 -48.20 -29.52
CA PHE A 48 -9.73 -46.99 -28.81
C PHE A 48 -10.77 -45.83 -28.78
N ARG A 49 -11.75 -45.81 -29.68
CA ARG A 49 -12.80 -44.78 -29.69
C ARG A 49 -13.92 -45.02 -28.68
N ILE A 50 -14.21 -46.27 -28.33
CA ILE A 50 -15.35 -46.62 -27.46
C ILE A 50 -15.06 -46.22 -26.01
N THR A 51 -13.84 -46.49 -25.52
CA THR A 51 -13.40 -46.20 -24.14
C THR A 51 -13.36 -44.71 -23.82
N LEU A 52 -13.12 -43.85 -24.82
CA LEU A 52 -13.06 -42.40 -24.64
C LEU A 52 -14.45 -41.78 -24.47
N SER A 53 -15.43 -42.20 -25.28
CA SER A 53 -16.82 -41.71 -25.20
C SER A 53 -17.48 -42.03 -23.86
N TYR A 54 -17.25 -43.23 -23.29
CA TYR A 54 -17.81 -43.60 -21.99
C TYR A 54 -17.30 -42.71 -20.85
N ARG A 55 -16.01 -42.34 -20.85
CA ARG A 55 -15.45 -41.42 -19.84
C ARG A 55 -16.02 -40.01 -19.96
N PHE A 56 -16.27 -39.53 -21.18
CA PHE A 56 -16.88 -38.22 -21.41
C PHE A 56 -18.35 -38.19 -20.94
N ALA A 57 -19.13 -39.23 -21.22
CA ALA A 57 -20.51 -39.35 -20.77
C ALA A 57 -20.64 -39.36 -19.24
N LEU A 58 -19.77 -40.11 -18.55
CA LEU A 58 -19.74 -40.17 -17.08
C LEU A 58 -19.43 -38.81 -16.44
N PHE A 59 -18.53 -38.03 -17.04
CA PHE A 59 -18.18 -36.68 -16.56
C PHE A 59 -19.36 -35.70 -16.70
N MET A 60 -20.07 -35.74 -17.83
CA MET A 60 -21.27 -34.91 -18.07
C MET A 60 -22.40 -35.24 -17.08
N ILE A 61 -22.68 -36.53 -16.85
CA ILE A 61 -23.73 -36.98 -15.91
C ILE A 61 -23.41 -36.51 -14.48
N LEU A 62 -22.15 -36.63 -14.05
CA LEU A 62 -21.72 -36.19 -12.73
C LEU A 62 -21.84 -34.66 -12.56
N GLY A 63 -21.47 -33.89 -13.59
CA GLY A 63 -21.64 -32.43 -13.61
C GLY A 63 -23.10 -32.00 -13.51
N SER A 64 -24.01 -32.64 -14.26
CA SER A 64 -25.45 -32.39 -14.17
C SER A 64 -26.05 -32.72 -12.80
N PHE A 65 -25.56 -33.78 -12.13
CA PHE A 65 -26.03 -34.14 -10.80
C PHE A 65 -25.60 -33.11 -9.73
N VAL A 66 -24.35 -32.64 -9.78
CA VAL A 66 -23.87 -31.57 -8.88
C VAL A 66 -24.63 -30.27 -9.10
N ALA A 67 -24.89 -29.88 -10.35
CA ALA A 67 -25.69 -28.70 -10.67
C ALA A 67 -27.13 -28.81 -10.15
N TYR A 68 -27.76 -29.98 -10.25
CA TYR A 68 -29.10 -30.23 -9.72
C TYR A 68 -29.16 -30.12 -8.20
N VAL A 69 -28.21 -30.73 -7.48
CA VAL A 69 -28.11 -30.62 -6.01
C VAL A 69 -27.88 -29.17 -5.56
N PHE A 70 -27.00 -28.43 -6.25
CA PHE A 70 -26.78 -27.02 -5.92
C PHE A 70 -28.04 -26.16 -6.13
N HIS A 71 -28.77 -26.39 -7.22
CA HIS A 71 -30.02 -25.69 -7.52
C HIS A 71 -31.18 -26.08 -6.57
N THR A 72 -31.22 -27.29 -6.02
CA THR A 72 -32.25 -27.64 -5.02
C THR A 72 -31.96 -27.03 -3.64
N VAL A 73 -30.68 -26.91 -3.25
CA VAL A 73 -30.27 -26.31 -1.97
C VAL A 73 -30.44 -24.78 -1.95
N THR A 74 -30.22 -24.08 -3.07
CA THR A 74 -30.36 -22.61 -3.12
C THR A 74 -31.82 -22.13 -3.19
N HIS A 75 -32.76 -22.99 -3.60
CA HIS A 75 -34.16 -22.57 -3.85
C HIS A 75 -35.15 -22.93 -2.74
N SER A 76 -34.73 -23.65 -1.70
CA SER A 76 -35.60 -24.15 -0.62
C SER A 76 -35.59 -23.26 0.63
N GLN A 77 -36.13 -22.04 0.53
CA GLN A 77 -36.32 -21.15 1.68
C GLN A 77 -37.81 -20.91 1.99
N MET A 78 -38.42 -21.79 2.81
CA MET A 78 -39.68 -21.49 3.51
C MET A 78 -39.89 -22.33 4.78
N GLY A 79 -39.65 -21.69 5.93
CA GLY A 79 -40.37 -21.88 7.21
C GLY A 79 -40.53 -23.28 7.82
N VAL A 80 -39.66 -23.61 8.78
CA VAL A 80 -40.10 -24.12 10.10
C VAL A 80 -39.34 -23.33 11.17
N GLY A 81 -40.05 -22.78 12.16
CA GLY A 81 -39.45 -21.96 13.21
C GLY A 81 -39.88 -22.39 14.61
N GLY A 82 -38.92 -22.43 15.53
CA GLY A 82 -39.13 -22.51 16.97
C GLY A 82 -39.47 -23.89 17.54
N TRP A 83 -38.56 -24.43 18.36
CA TRP A 83 -38.86 -24.96 19.70
C TRP A 83 -37.55 -25.28 20.44
N LEU A 84 -37.05 -24.31 21.23
CA LEU A 84 -36.20 -24.48 22.42
C LEU A 84 -35.69 -23.10 22.87
N GLY A 85 -36.34 -22.49 23.85
CA GLY A 85 -35.88 -21.25 24.47
C GLY A 85 -36.63 -20.92 25.75
N GLY A 86 -35.93 -20.41 26.77
CA GLY A 86 -36.58 -19.72 27.88
C GLY A 86 -36.38 -20.23 29.31
N VAL A 87 -35.14 -20.49 29.76
CA VAL A 87 -34.65 -20.16 31.12
C VAL A 87 -33.17 -19.78 30.91
N TRP A 88 -32.59 -18.66 31.37
CA TRP A 88 -32.68 -17.95 32.65
C TRP A 88 -32.68 -16.41 32.49
N ARG A 89 -33.09 -15.67 33.53
CA ARG A 89 -32.92 -14.20 33.65
C ARG A 89 -32.20 -13.80 34.94
N LEU A 90 -31.27 -12.84 34.79
CA LEU A 90 -30.75 -11.85 35.75
C LEU A 90 -30.43 -12.24 37.21
N ARG A 91 -29.19 -11.95 37.62
CA ARG A 91 -28.95 -11.17 38.86
C ARG A 91 -27.66 -10.32 38.76
N GLN A 92 -27.80 -9.03 39.11
CA GLN A 92 -26.78 -8.02 39.54
C GLN A 92 -25.35 -8.11 38.94
N MET A 93 -24.95 -7.20 38.04
CA MET A 93 -24.46 -5.82 38.26
C MET A 93 -22.98 -5.68 38.70
N TYR A 94 -22.31 -4.65 38.18
CA TYR A 94 -20.92 -4.21 38.43
C TYR A 94 -19.75 -5.08 37.92
N ARG A 95 -19.57 -5.10 36.59
CA ARG A 95 -18.36 -4.58 35.89
C ARG A 95 -18.64 -4.58 34.37
N LEU A 96 -18.26 -3.52 33.66
CA LEU A 96 -18.55 -3.33 32.22
C LEU A 96 -17.53 -4.08 31.34
N PRO A 97 -17.96 -4.93 30.39
CA PRO A 97 -17.08 -5.58 29.42
C PRO A 97 -17.42 -5.15 27.97
N THR A 98 -17.12 -3.89 27.60
CA THR A 98 -17.46 -3.38 26.25
C THR A 98 -16.45 -2.36 25.70
N ALA A 99 -15.22 -2.79 25.39
CA ALA A 99 -14.15 -1.93 24.84
C ALA A 99 -14.12 -1.88 23.30
N HIS A 100 -15.29 -1.75 22.65
CA HIS A 100 -15.52 -2.09 21.23
C HIS A 100 -14.90 -1.12 20.18
N TYR A 101 -13.97 -0.25 20.57
CA TYR A 101 -13.21 0.62 19.64
C TYR A 101 -11.79 0.99 20.14
N LEU A 102 -11.36 0.49 21.31
CA LEU A 102 -9.97 0.66 21.78
C LEU A 102 -9.05 -0.50 21.37
N GLN A 103 -9.66 -1.62 20.96
CA GLN A 103 -9.05 -2.42 19.90
C GLN A 103 -9.26 -1.68 18.58
N THR A 104 -8.18 -1.32 17.90
CA THR A 104 -8.16 -1.42 16.45
C THR A 104 -8.71 -2.80 16.09
N ARG A 105 -9.72 -2.91 15.20
CA ARG A 105 -10.21 -4.21 14.68
C ARG A 105 -8.97 -5.04 14.35
N ASP A 106 -8.88 -6.31 14.78
CA ASP A 106 -7.62 -7.09 14.68
C ASP A 106 -7.04 -7.13 13.25
N GLU A 107 -7.91 -6.94 12.25
CA GLU A 107 -7.64 -6.56 10.85
C GLU A 107 -6.54 -5.50 10.64
N PHE A 108 -6.58 -4.40 11.40
CA PHE A 108 -5.68 -3.25 11.32
C PHE A 108 -4.52 -3.31 12.33
N ALA A 109 -4.62 -4.19 13.33
CA ALA A 109 -3.54 -4.38 14.29
C ALA A 109 -2.32 -4.97 13.56
N VAL A 110 -1.10 -4.53 13.96
CA VAL A 110 0.13 -5.11 13.38
C VAL A 110 0.26 -6.58 13.80
N TYR A 111 -0.16 -6.87 15.02
CA TYR A 111 -0.08 -8.11 15.78
C TYR A 111 -1.42 -8.35 16.50
N SER A 112 -1.83 -9.60 16.77
CA SER A 112 -3.03 -9.88 17.61
C SER A 112 -2.86 -9.35 19.04
N VAL A 113 -3.91 -9.36 19.87
CA VAL A 113 -3.78 -8.95 21.29
C VAL A 113 -2.79 -9.85 22.07
N GLU A 114 -2.77 -11.16 21.82
CA GLU A 114 -1.79 -12.07 22.44
C GLU A 114 -0.37 -11.81 21.91
N GLU A 115 -0.23 -11.60 20.60
CA GLU A 115 1.06 -11.24 20.01
C GLU A 115 1.55 -9.88 20.52
N LEU A 116 0.68 -8.89 20.67
CA LEU A 116 0.99 -7.57 21.21
C LEU A 116 1.47 -7.67 22.66
N ASN A 117 0.87 -8.53 23.48
CA ASN A 117 1.34 -8.79 24.85
C ASN A 117 2.74 -9.45 24.87
N ALA A 118 2.99 -10.41 23.99
CA ALA A 118 4.32 -11.01 23.81
C ALA A 118 5.36 -10.01 23.28
N PHE A 119 4.96 -9.08 22.41
CA PHE A 119 5.79 -7.94 22.00
C PHE A 119 6.02 -6.97 23.15
N LYS A 120 5.03 -6.70 24.01
CA LYS A 120 5.13 -5.77 25.13
C LYS A 120 6.17 -6.23 26.15
N GLU A 121 6.13 -7.50 26.54
CA GLU A 121 7.07 -8.11 27.50
C GLU A 121 8.53 -8.10 27.00
N TYR A 122 8.74 -7.95 25.69
CA TYR A 122 10.05 -7.81 25.04
C TYR A 122 10.44 -6.35 24.74
N TYR A 123 9.48 -5.52 24.34
CA TYR A 123 9.67 -4.12 23.96
C TYR A 123 9.80 -3.19 25.17
N ASP A 124 8.98 -3.38 26.22
CA ASP A 124 9.15 -2.67 27.49
C ASP A 124 10.54 -2.95 28.10
N LYS A 125 11.14 -4.10 27.77
CA LYS A 125 12.48 -4.55 28.18
C LYS A 125 13.64 -3.90 27.41
N SER A 126 13.37 -3.17 26.33
CA SER A 126 14.33 -2.31 25.62
C SER A 126 14.03 -0.82 25.82
N VAL A 127 12.78 -0.49 26.17
CA VAL A 127 12.30 0.87 26.43
C VAL A 127 12.50 1.30 27.90
N SER A 128 12.55 0.35 28.84
CA SER A 128 12.84 0.57 30.28
C SER A 128 14.08 1.42 30.53
N ASP A 129 15.09 1.27 29.67
CA ASP A 129 16.40 1.89 29.79
C ASP A 129 16.40 3.34 29.26
N SER A 130 15.24 3.84 28.80
CA SER A 130 15.08 5.17 28.19
C SER A 130 13.92 6.00 28.77
N VAL A 131 12.82 5.38 29.24
CA VAL A 131 11.63 6.10 29.73
C VAL A 131 11.73 6.41 31.22
N GLY A 132 12.71 7.26 31.55
CA GLY A 132 12.91 7.86 32.88
C GLY A 132 12.94 9.39 32.86
N THR A 133 12.56 10.02 31.74
CA THR A 133 12.74 11.45 31.50
C THR A 133 11.65 12.31 32.13
N SER A 134 12.02 13.08 33.16
CA SER A 134 11.29 14.29 33.55
C SER A 134 11.31 15.32 32.41
N TYR A 135 10.18 15.97 32.11
CA TYR A 135 10.12 17.05 31.11
C TYR A 135 11.18 18.12 31.34
N THR A 136 11.89 18.49 30.28
CA THR A 136 12.89 19.57 30.31
C THR A 136 12.23 20.93 30.61
N GLU A 137 13.01 21.88 31.13
CA GLU A 137 12.51 23.24 31.40
C GLU A 137 11.99 23.94 30.14
N ALA A 138 12.55 23.62 28.96
CA ALA A 138 12.09 24.07 27.66
C ALA A 138 10.69 23.50 27.32
N GLU A 139 10.48 22.19 27.45
CA GLU A 139 9.16 21.57 27.22
C GLU A 139 8.11 22.11 28.20
N GLN A 140 8.46 22.27 29.48
CA GLN A 140 7.59 22.87 30.48
C GLN A 140 7.23 24.33 30.17
N THR A 141 8.10 25.06 29.48
CA THR A 141 7.85 26.43 29.02
C THR A 141 6.93 26.45 27.80
N ASN A 142 7.22 25.62 26.80
CA ASN A 142 6.39 25.46 25.60
C ASN A 142 4.96 25.04 25.96
N ILE A 143 4.78 24.13 26.93
CA ILE A 143 3.45 23.70 27.41
C ILE A 143 2.68 24.87 28.06
N LYS A 144 3.35 25.74 28.85
CA LYS A 144 2.71 26.92 29.45
C LYS A 144 2.28 27.93 28.38
N GLU A 145 3.12 28.17 27.37
CA GLU A 145 2.80 29.04 26.24
C GLU A 145 1.64 28.48 25.40
N ALA A 146 1.68 27.17 25.08
CA ALA A 146 0.63 26.48 24.35
C ALA A 146 -0.74 26.53 25.06
N LEU A 147 -0.75 26.40 26.39
CA LEU A 147 -1.97 26.55 27.20
C LEU A 147 -2.45 28.02 27.27
N GLY A 148 -1.56 29.00 27.15
CA GLY A 148 -1.93 30.40 26.96
C GLY A 148 -2.59 30.64 25.60
N ALA A 149 -1.96 30.14 24.52
CA ALA A 149 -2.50 30.21 23.16
C ALA A 149 -3.85 29.49 23.03
N LEU A 150 -4.03 28.34 23.69
CA LEU A 150 -5.30 27.60 23.75
C LEU A 150 -6.43 28.44 24.35
N ARG A 151 -6.21 29.09 25.50
CA ARG A 151 -7.22 29.95 26.14
C ARG A 151 -7.63 31.10 25.22
N LEU A 152 -6.64 31.74 24.59
CA LEU A 152 -6.90 32.81 23.63
C LEU A 152 -7.64 32.30 22.38
N ALA A 153 -7.39 31.07 21.93
CA ALA A 153 -8.14 30.44 20.84
C ALA A 153 -9.62 30.27 21.22
N GLN A 154 -9.91 29.78 22.44
CA GLN A 154 -11.26 29.65 22.97
C GLN A 154 -11.95 31.02 23.12
N GLU A 155 -11.26 32.04 23.64
CA GLU A 155 -11.77 33.42 23.72
C GLU A 155 -12.08 34.01 22.33
N MET A 156 -11.21 33.80 21.34
CA MET A 156 -11.46 34.26 19.96
C MET A 156 -12.62 33.51 19.32
N HIS A 157 -12.79 32.21 19.58
CA HIS A 157 -13.91 31.40 19.11
C HIS A 157 -15.25 31.85 19.72
N LEU A 158 -15.30 32.09 21.04
CA LEU A 158 -16.46 32.67 21.72
C LEU A 158 -16.80 34.08 21.19
N ALA A 159 -15.79 34.86 20.80
CA ALA A 159 -15.96 36.14 20.12
C ALA A 159 -16.27 36.03 18.60
N ASN A 160 -16.57 34.82 18.09
CA ASN A 160 -16.83 34.49 16.67
C ASN A 160 -15.73 34.96 15.69
N LYS A 161 -14.47 34.98 16.12
CA LYS A 161 -13.29 35.30 15.32
C LYS A 161 -12.58 34.02 14.90
N ASP A 162 -13.31 33.11 14.24
CA ASP A 162 -12.88 31.72 14.02
C ASP A 162 -11.56 31.60 13.23
N GLU A 163 -11.24 32.51 12.30
CA GLU A 163 -9.90 32.54 11.65
C GLU A 163 -8.75 32.76 12.65
N LYS A 164 -8.97 33.60 13.68
CA LYS A 164 -7.97 33.87 14.71
C LYS A 164 -7.89 32.72 15.70
N ALA A 165 -9.03 32.11 16.03
CA ALA A 165 -9.08 30.88 16.82
C ALA A 165 -8.29 29.75 16.15
N LEU A 166 -8.51 29.50 14.85
CA LEU A 166 -7.80 28.49 14.07
C LEU A 166 -6.28 28.65 14.18
N ARG A 167 -5.74 29.83 13.86
CA ARG A 167 -4.28 30.09 13.93
C ARG A 167 -3.71 29.92 15.34
N LEU A 168 -4.50 30.21 16.38
CA LEU A 168 -4.09 30.02 17.78
C LEU A 168 -4.13 28.54 18.20
N PHE A 169 -5.09 27.75 17.72
CA PHE A 169 -5.09 26.29 17.89
C PHE A 169 -3.92 25.65 17.16
N GLU A 170 -3.64 26.04 15.91
CA GLU A 170 -2.48 25.56 15.14
C GLU A 170 -1.16 25.89 15.83
N HIS A 171 -1.03 27.10 16.39
CA HIS A 171 0.15 27.52 17.16
C HIS A 171 0.29 26.75 18.49
N ALA A 172 -0.79 26.56 19.24
CA ALA A 172 -0.81 25.76 20.47
C ALA A 172 -0.42 24.30 20.18
N LEU A 173 -0.92 23.72 19.09
CA LEU A 173 -0.57 22.37 18.64
C LEU A 173 0.89 22.28 18.18
N ALA A 174 1.44 23.32 17.54
CA ALA A 174 2.86 23.35 17.15
C ALA A 174 3.81 23.41 18.36
N LEU A 175 3.42 24.12 19.42
CA LEU A 175 4.18 24.21 20.67
C LEU A 175 4.10 22.92 21.53
N ALA A 176 2.92 22.29 21.60
CA ALA A 176 2.67 21.12 22.45
C ALA A 176 1.83 20.04 21.73
N PRO A 177 2.38 19.38 20.69
CA PRO A 177 1.62 18.48 19.79
C PRO A 177 1.10 17.19 20.43
N LYS A 178 1.50 16.90 21.68
CA LYS A 178 1.05 15.74 22.47
C LYS A 178 0.32 16.15 23.77
N HIS A 179 -0.28 17.34 23.80
CA HIS A 179 -1.07 17.78 24.95
C HIS A 179 -2.56 17.42 24.77
N PRO A 180 -3.15 16.55 25.62
CA PRO A 180 -4.48 15.99 25.38
C PRO A 180 -5.60 17.05 25.34
N GLU A 181 -5.51 18.10 26.17
CA GLU A 181 -6.51 19.19 26.15
C GLU A 181 -6.46 20.02 24.87
N ILE A 182 -5.28 20.21 24.27
CA ILE A 182 -5.15 20.99 23.02
C ILE A 182 -5.74 20.19 21.85
N LEU A 183 -5.46 18.89 21.81
CA LEU A 183 -6.04 17.95 20.84
C LEU A 183 -7.58 17.91 20.96
N LEU A 184 -8.11 17.77 22.18
CA LEU A 184 -9.55 17.73 22.43
C LEU A 184 -10.26 19.02 21.98
N ARG A 185 -9.83 20.19 22.46
CA ARG A 185 -10.48 21.47 22.15
C ARG A 185 -10.32 21.90 20.70
N TYR A 186 -9.20 21.54 20.06
CA TYR A 186 -9.04 21.77 18.62
C TYR A 186 -9.93 20.82 17.80
N GLY A 187 -10.10 19.57 18.23
CA GLY A 187 -11.07 18.64 17.65
C GLY A 187 -12.50 19.19 17.69
N GLU A 188 -12.95 19.69 18.84
CA GLU A 188 -14.28 20.30 19.01
C GLU A 188 -14.50 21.51 18.08
N PHE A 189 -13.49 22.38 17.97
CA PHE A 189 -13.50 23.51 17.04
C PHE A 189 -13.58 23.07 15.57
N LEU A 190 -12.78 22.06 15.18
CA LEU A 190 -12.78 21.51 13.83
C LEU A 190 -14.10 20.84 13.46
N GLU A 191 -14.74 20.15 14.42
CA GLU A 191 -16.03 19.51 14.23
C GLU A 191 -17.14 20.55 14.03
N HIS A 192 -17.25 21.53 14.94
CA HIS A 192 -18.40 22.44 14.97
C HIS A 192 -18.28 23.64 14.01
N LYS A 193 -17.07 24.16 13.74
CA LYS A 193 -16.86 25.31 12.85
C LYS A 193 -16.35 24.90 11.46
N GLN A 194 -15.35 24.04 11.38
CA GLN A 194 -14.75 23.62 10.10
C GLN A 194 -15.46 22.41 9.46
N ARG A 195 -16.40 21.77 10.17
CA ARG A 195 -17.10 20.53 9.75
C ARG A 195 -16.15 19.36 9.41
N ASN A 196 -14.91 19.41 9.89
CA ASN A 196 -13.87 18.43 9.59
C ASN A 196 -13.89 17.28 10.61
N ILE A 197 -14.96 16.49 10.56
CA ILE A 197 -15.22 15.38 11.50
C ILE A 197 -14.09 14.34 11.47
N VAL A 198 -13.45 14.14 10.32
CA VAL A 198 -12.35 13.16 10.16
C VAL A 198 -11.09 13.57 10.93
N LEU A 199 -10.72 14.87 10.90
CA LEU A 199 -9.58 15.37 11.67
C LEU A 199 -9.92 15.56 13.15
N ALA A 200 -11.17 15.93 13.47
CA ALA A 200 -11.66 15.96 14.85
C ALA A 200 -11.57 14.59 15.53
N ASP A 201 -12.06 13.52 14.87
CA ASP A 201 -11.97 12.14 15.36
C ASP A 201 -10.51 11.68 15.54
N GLN A 202 -9.62 12.08 14.64
CA GLN A 202 -8.18 11.81 14.75
C GLN A 202 -7.59 12.46 16.01
N TYR A 203 -7.96 13.71 16.32
CA TYR A 203 -7.49 14.39 17.55
C TYR A 203 -8.15 13.86 18.82
N TYR A 204 -9.42 13.46 18.79
CA TYR A 204 -10.05 12.76 19.92
C TYR A 204 -9.34 11.42 20.20
N PHE A 205 -9.03 10.64 19.15
CA PHE A 205 -8.24 9.41 19.29
C PHE A 205 -6.82 9.68 19.83
N GLN A 206 -6.12 10.70 19.34
CA GLN A 206 -4.79 11.09 19.86
C GLN A 206 -4.84 11.59 21.31
N ALA A 207 -5.91 12.28 21.71
CA ALA A 207 -6.12 12.63 23.12
C ALA A 207 -6.32 11.39 24.00
N LEU A 208 -6.99 10.35 23.48
CA LEU A 208 -7.24 9.08 24.17
C LEU A 208 -6.02 8.16 24.24
N THR A 209 -5.14 8.12 23.23
CA THR A 209 -3.89 7.34 23.32
C THR A 209 -2.92 7.92 24.36
N ILE A 210 -3.01 9.23 24.63
CA ILE A 210 -2.19 9.94 25.62
C ILE A 210 -2.86 9.95 27.01
N ASN A 211 -4.18 10.12 27.07
CA ASN A 211 -4.97 10.01 28.29
C ASN A 211 -6.25 9.16 28.08
N PRO A 212 -6.16 7.82 28.26
CA PRO A 212 -7.31 6.92 28.12
C PRO A 212 -8.44 7.15 29.13
N SER A 213 -8.22 7.96 30.18
CA SER A 213 -9.23 8.25 31.21
C SER A 213 -10.11 9.48 30.90
N ASN A 214 -9.84 10.21 29.82
CA ASN A 214 -10.62 11.39 29.46
C ASN A 214 -12.01 11.01 28.91
N SER A 215 -13.04 11.21 29.73
CA SER A 215 -14.44 10.89 29.40
C SER A 215 -15.04 11.78 28.31
N GLU A 216 -14.58 13.02 28.17
CA GLU A 216 -15.05 13.98 27.17
C GLU A 216 -14.51 13.62 25.78
N ALA A 217 -13.21 13.34 25.69
CA ALA A 217 -12.59 12.78 24.48
C ALA A 217 -13.19 11.43 24.10
N LEU A 218 -13.52 10.57 25.07
CA LEU A 218 -14.16 9.27 24.82
C LEU A 218 -15.58 9.42 24.26
N ALA A 219 -16.39 10.30 24.84
CA ALA A 219 -17.76 10.55 24.36
C ALA A 219 -17.77 11.19 22.97
N ASN A 220 -16.87 12.14 22.72
CA ASN A 220 -16.70 12.76 21.40
C ASN A 220 -16.24 11.73 20.35
N HIS A 221 -15.21 10.92 20.65
CA HIS A 221 -14.73 9.88 19.74
C HIS A 221 -15.79 8.81 19.44
N GLN A 222 -16.51 8.30 20.45
CA GLN A 222 -17.59 7.32 20.25
C GLN A 222 -18.68 7.83 19.31
N ARG A 223 -18.95 9.15 19.33
CA ARG A 223 -19.93 9.83 18.48
C ARG A 223 -19.40 10.06 17.06
N THR A 224 -18.13 10.43 16.88
CA THR A 224 -17.55 10.67 15.55
C THR A 224 -17.11 9.42 14.82
N ALA A 225 -16.65 8.38 15.52
CA ALA A 225 -16.06 7.17 14.93
C ALA A 225 -16.99 6.48 13.91
N GLY A 226 -18.27 6.33 14.23
CA GLY A 226 -19.25 5.74 13.30
C GLY A 226 -19.53 6.61 12.07
N VAL A 227 -19.54 7.94 12.22
CA VAL A 227 -19.69 8.87 11.10
C VAL A 227 -18.47 8.80 10.18
N VAL A 228 -17.27 8.78 10.76
CA VAL A 228 -15.98 8.67 10.03
C VAL A 228 -15.86 7.32 9.32
N GLN A 229 -16.25 6.22 9.95
CA GLN A 229 -16.34 4.91 9.29
C GLN A 229 -17.28 4.98 8.06
N SER A 230 -18.47 5.58 8.19
CA SER A 230 -19.40 5.73 7.05
C SER A 230 -18.86 6.63 5.92
N LEU A 231 -17.90 7.52 6.21
CA LEU A 231 -17.24 8.37 5.22
C LEU A 231 -16.13 7.58 4.51
N ASP A 232 -15.31 6.84 5.26
CA ASP A 232 -14.27 5.97 4.72
C ASP A 232 -14.88 4.86 3.83
N GLU A 233 -15.93 4.16 4.30
CA GLU A 233 -16.60 3.09 3.55
C GLU A 233 -17.21 3.60 2.23
N ARG A 234 -17.90 4.76 2.24
CA ARG A 234 -18.40 5.40 1.01
C ARG A 234 -17.28 5.81 0.06
N ARG A 235 -16.13 6.24 0.59
CA ARG A 235 -14.97 6.58 -0.25
C ARG A 235 -14.39 5.34 -0.93
N LEU A 236 -14.27 4.22 -0.20
CA LEU A 236 -13.77 2.96 -0.78
C LEU A 236 -14.70 2.46 -1.89
N ALA A 237 -16.02 2.50 -1.70
CA ALA A 237 -16.99 2.17 -2.75
C ALA A 237 -16.92 3.10 -3.99
N SER A 238 -16.57 4.38 -3.80
CA SER A 238 -16.28 5.30 -4.92
C SER A 238 -15.01 4.89 -5.70
N LEU A 239 -13.99 4.37 -5.00
CA LEU A 239 -12.78 3.84 -5.63
C LEU A 239 -13.03 2.53 -6.39
N ASP A 240 -13.91 1.65 -5.88
CA ASP A 240 -14.41 0.48 -6.62
C ASP A 240 -15.08 0.93 -7.94
N ALA A 241 -16.04 1.85 -7.89
CA ALA A 241 -16.73 2.35 -9.08
C ALA A 241 -15.78 2.99 -10.11
N LYS A 242 -14.78 3.76 -9.64
CA LYS A 242 -13.72 4.33 -10.50
C LYS A 242 -12.80 3.25 -11.10
N ARG A 243 -12.45 2.20 -10.33
CA ARG A 243 -11.71 1.04 -10.86
C ARG A 243 -12.50 0.34 -11.95
N ASP A 244 -13.76 0.03 -11.70
CA ASP A 244 -14.58 -0.78 -12.63
C ASP A 244 -14.89 0.00 -13.91
N ALA A 245 -15.10 1.31 -13.82
CA ALA A 245 -15.17 2.21 -14.98
C ALA A 245 -13.88 2.18 -15.82
N LEU A 246 -12.70 2.18 -15.18
CA LEU A 246 -11.42 2.06 -15.89
C LEU A 246 -11.21 0.66 -16.48
N SER A 247 -11.62 -0.39 -15.78
CA SER A 247 -11.52 -1.79 -16.24
C SER A 247 -12.43 -2.10 -17.43
N ALA A 248 -13.53 -1.36 -17.61
CA ALA A 248 -14.38 -1.44 -18.79
C ALA A 248 -13.71 -0.89 -20.07
N ILE A 249 -12.62 -0.13 -19.95
CA ILE A 249 -11.92 0.48 -21.10
C ILE A 249 -10.99 -0.54 -21.74
N HIS A 250 -11.32 -0.95 -22.97
CA HIS A 250 -10.60 -1.98 -23.70
C HIS A 250 -9.10 -1.67 -23.88
N GLU A 251 -8.23 -2.62 -23.51
CA GLU A 251 -6.76 -2.49 -23.47
C GLU A 251 -6.09 -2.00 -24.77
N ALA A 252 -6.73 -2.19 -25.93
CA ALA A 252 -6.20 -1.68 -27.20
C ALA A 252 -6.33 -0.14 -27.35
N ASN A 253 -7.10 0.54 -26.48
CA ASN A 253 -7.29 1.99 -26.50
C ASN A 253 -5.92 2.71 -26.46
N SER A 254 -5.66 3.55 -27.47
CA SER A 254 -4.36 4.21 -27.66
C SER A 254 -4.06 5.27 -26.59
N ALA A 255 -5.10 5.90 -26.03
CA ALA A 255 -4.99 6.85 -24.93
C ALA A 255 -4.68 6.12 -23.61
N LEU A 256 -5.39 5.01 -23.31
CA LEU A 256 -5.10 4.16 -22.15
C LEU A 256 -3.67 3.62 -22.18
N ARG A 257 -3.21 3.12 -23.34
CA ARG A 257 -1.82 2.65 -23.54
C ARG A 257 -0.80 3.77 -23.37
N ARG A 258 -1.11 5.00 -23.78
CA ARG A 258 -0.27 6.20 -23.55
C ARG A 258 -0.21 6.56 -22.06
N ALA A 259 -1.36 6.59 -21.38
CA ALA A 259 -1.45 6.86 -19.95
C ALA A 259 -0.68 5.83 -19.12
N LYS A 260 -0.81 4.53 -19.44
CA LYS A 260 -0.04 3.45 -18.77
C LYS A 260 1.47 3.61 -18.96
N LYS A 261 1.94 4.02 -20.16
CA LYS A 261 3.37 4.29 -20.41
C LYS A 261 3.86 5.52 -19.63
N GLU A 262 3.07 6.59 -19.59
CA GLU A 262 3.43 7.81 -18.83
C GLU A 262 3.49 7.51 -17.32
N ALA A 263 2.45 6.87 -16.77
CA ALA A 263 2.38 6.49 -15.37
C ALA A 263 3.54 5.58 -14.91
N TYR A 264 4.06 4.72 -15.79
CA TYR A 264 5.25 3.91 -15.50
C TYR A 264 6.48 4.78 -15.18
N PHE A 265 6.75 5.80 -16.00
CA PHE A 265 7.85 6.75 -15.76
C PHE A 265 7.60 7.61 -14.51
N GLN A 266 6.37 8.08 -14.32
CA GLN A 266 5.97 8.88 -13.15
C GLN A 266 6.14 8.09 -11.84
N HIS A 267 5.75 6.81 -11.82
CA HIS A 267 5.89 5.93 -10.66
C HIS A 267 7.37 5.74 -10.27
N ILE A 268 8.26 5.46 -11.23
CA ILE A 268 9.70 5.34 -10.96
C ILE A 268 10.25 6.66 -10.43
N TYR A 269 10.05 7.76 -11.18
CA TYR A 269 10.51 9.11 -10.83
C TYR A 269 10.08 9.54 -9.41
N HIS A 270 8.80 9.39 -9.06
CA HIS A 270 8.33 9.76 -7.75
C HIS A 270 8.81 8.79 -6.66
N SER A 271 8.88 7.49 -6.92
CA SER A 271 9.32 6.51 -5.91
C SER A 271 10.79 6.65 -5.55
N VAL A 272 11.71 6.96 -6.49
CA VAL A 272 13.11 7.28 -6.15
C VAL A 272 13.24 8.68 -5.55
N GLY A 273 12.45 9.64 -6.05
CA GLY A 273 12.43 11.01 -5.55
C GLY A 273 11.87 11.18 -4.13
N ILE A 274 11.11 10.20 -3.62
CA ILE A 274 10.69 10.14 -2.20
C ILE A 274 11.85 9.84 -1.27
N GLU A 275 12.85 9.06 -1.70
CA GLU A 275 14.00 8.72 -0.85
C GLU A 275 15.07 9.83 -0.91
N GLY A 276 15.37 10.35 -2.11
CA GLY A 276 16.25 11.51 -2.27
C GLY A 276 16.75 11.82 -3.68
N ASN A 277 16.51 10.92 -4.64
CA ASN A 277 17.02 11.01 -6.01
C ASN A 277 16.68 12.35 -6.69
N THR A 278 17.70 13.00 -7.25
CA THR A 278 17.66 14.37 -7.78
C THR A 278 17.45 14.43 -9.30
N MET A 279 17.22 13.29 -9.95
CA MET A 279 16.85 13.25 -11.37
C MET A 279 15.51 13.95 -11.61
N THR A 280 15.39 14.59 -12.77
CA THR A 280 14.10 15.06 -13.30
C THR A 280 13.34 13.91 -13.95
N LEU A 281 12.02 14.06 -14.14
CA LEU A 281 11.20 13.12 -14.90
C LEU A 281 11.73 12.89 -16.32
N ALA A 282 12.23 13.94 -16.98
CA ALA A 282 12.79 13.86 -18.33
C ALA A 282 14.10 13.05 -18.37
N GLN A 283 14.99 13.25 -17.40
CA GLN A 283 16.21 12.45 -17.23
C GLN A 283 15.86 10.99 -16.91
N THR A 284 14.94 10.75 -15.99
CA THR A 284 14.42 9.41 -15.64
C THR A 284 13.88 8.68 -16.87
N ARG A 285 13.07 9.35 -17.69
CA ARG A 285 12.56 8.82 -18.96
C ARG A 285 13.68 8.47 -19.93
N SER A 286 14.63 9.38 -20.14
CA SER A 286 15.77 9.15 -21.03
C SER A 286 16.54 7.90 -20.63
N ILE A 287 16.97 7.78 -19.37
CA ILE A 287 17.69 6.61 -18.83
C ILE A 287 16.94 5.29 -19.11
N LEU A 288 15.62 5.29 -18.97
CA LEU A 288 14.78 4.11 -19.14
C LEU A 288 14.57 3.71 -20.61
N GLU A 289 14.48 4.69 -21.51
CA GLU A 289 14.21 4.50 -22.94
C GLU A 289 15.49 4.30 -23.78
N THR A 290 16.55 5.08 -23.56
CA THR A 290 17.80 5.06 -24.35
C THR A 290 18.93 4.26 -23.70
N ARG A 291 18.85 4.02 -22.38
CA ARG A 291 19.94 3.45 -21.55
C ARG A 291 21.23 4.28 -21.53
N THR A 292 21.18 5.57 -21.93
CA THR A 292 22.31 6.49 -21.82
C THR A 292 22.40 7.11 -20.43
N ALA A 293 23.60 7.21 -19.88
CA ALA A 293 23.86 8.00 -18.68
C ALA A 293 23.63 9.51 -18.93
N ILE A 294 23.33 10.22 -17.86
CA ILE A 294 23.14 11.67 -17.78
C ILE A 294 24.39 12.25 -17.12
N ASP A 295 25.03 13.21 -17.78
CA ASP A 295 26.23 13.88 -17.25
C ASP A 295 25.93 14.69 -15.98
N GLY A 296 26.93 14.83 -15.11
CA GLY A 296 26.83 15.56 -13.84
C GLY A 296 25.88 14.95 -12.79
N LYS A 297 25.50 13.69 -12.90
CA LYS A 297 24.62 12.96 -11.96
C LYS A 297 25.29 11.73 -11.36
N SER A 298 24.86 11.29 -10.17
CA SER A 298 25.48 10.12 -9.52
C SER A 298 25.17 8.83 -10.29
N ILE A 299 26.12 7.90 -10.32
CA ILE A 299 25.91 6.55 -10.85
C ILE A 299 24.83 5.82 -10.04
N ASP A 300 24.79 6.03 -8.72
CA ASP A 300 23.78 5.44 -7.85
C ASP A 300 22.36 5.89 -8.22
N GLU A 301 22.18 7.17 -8.53
CA GLU A 301 20.88 7.72 -8.95
C GLU A 301 20.36 7.09 -10.27
N HIS A 302 21.27 6.67 -11.16
CA HIS A 302 20.91 5.89 -12.34
C HIS A 302 20.55 4.46 -11.97
N ASN A 303 21.37 3.83 -11.11
CA ASN A 303 21.22 2.46 -10.68
C ASN A 303 19.93 2.23 -9.88
N GLU A 304 19.48 3.19 -9.09
CA GLU A 304 18.14 3.18 -8.46
C GLU A 304 17.01 3.12 -9.50
N ILE A 305 17.08 3.98 -10.54
CA ILE A 305 16.07 4.06 -11.60
C ILE A 305 16.03 2.76 -12.40
N LEU A 306 17.19 2.18 -12.71
CA LEU A 306 17.31 0.90 -13.40
C LEU A 306 16.88 -0.29 -12.51
N GLY A 307 17.13 -0.23 -11.20
CA GLY A 307 16.67 -1.25 -10.24
C GLY A 307 15.14 -1.26 -10.09
N MET A 308 14.53 -0.07 -9.96
CA MET A 308 13.08 0.10 -9.96
C MET A 308 12.43 -0.41 -11.27
N ASP A 309 13.04 -0.16 -12.43
CA ASP A 309 12.61 -0.67 -13.73
C ASP A 309 12.63 -2.21 -13.80
N LEU A 310 13.71 -2.86 -13.32
CA LEU A 310 13.75 -4.31 -13.25
C LEU A 310 12.72 -4.87 -12.26
N ALA A 311 12.52 -4.22 -11.11
CA ALA A 311 11.56 -4.66 -10.10
C ALA A 311 10.12 -4.59 -10.61
N MET A 312 9.72 -3.49 -11.27
CA MET A 312 8.40 -3.35 -11.89
C MET A 312 8.18 -4.36 -13.02
N LYS A 313 9.19 -4.59 -13.88
CA LYS A 313 9.10 -5.62 -14.94
C LYS A 313 8.90 -7.02 -14.37
N TYR A 314 9.61 -7.37 -13.30
CA TYR A 314 9.44 -8.65 -12.60
C TYR A 314 8.04 -8.78 -11.98
N ILE A 315 7.55 -7.76 -11.28
CA ILE A 315 6.19 -7.75 -10.70
C ILE A 315 5.15 -8.01 -11.80
N ASN A 316 5.20 -7.24 -12.88
CA ASN A 316 4.26 -7.32 -13.99
C ASN A 316 4.29 -8.69 -14.70
N ALA A 317 5.47 -9.30 -14.81
CA ALA A 317 5.65 -10.58 -15.51
C ALA A 317 5.48 -11.84 -14.65
N SER A 318 5.57 -11.72 -13.31
CA SER A 318 5.69 -12.89 -12.42
C SER A 318 4.80 -12.87 -11.18
N LEU A 319 4.37 -11.69 -10.69
CA LEU A 319 3.67 -11.59 -9.40
C LEU A 319 2.20 -11.13 -9.51
N VAL A 320 1.81 -10.40 -10.56
CA VAL A 320 0.43 -9.92 -10.75
C VAL A 320 -0.57 -11.06 -10.98
N GLN A 321 -0.16 -12.19 -11.56
CA GLN A 321 -1.03 -13.36 -11.82
C GLN A 321 -0.79 -14.54 -10.84
N LYS A 322 0.08 -14.37 -9.84
CA LYS A 322 0.39 -15.40 -8.83
C LYS A 322 -0.64 -15.32 -7.70
N MET A 323 -1.13 -16.46 -7.19
CA MET A 323 -2.10 -16.51 -6.08
C MET A 323 -1.55 -15.88 -4.79
N GLU A 324 -0.44 -16.42 -4.29
CA GLU A 324 0.17 -16.03 -3.01
C GLU A 324 1.30 -15.01 -3.21
N VAL A 325 1.66 -14.28 -2.16
CA VAL A 325 2.93 -13.54 -2.06
C VAL A 325 3.81 -14.25 -1.04
N THR A 326 4.92 -14.83 -1.46
CA THR A 326 5.86 -15.50 -0.55
C THR A 326 6.99 -14.56 -0.15
N LEU A 327 7.68 -14.86 0.96
CA LEU A 327 8.85 -14.11 1.41
C LEU A 327 9.92 -14.07 0.30
N LYS A 328 10.08 -15.17 -0.44
CA LYS A 328 10.98 -15.22 -1.60
C LYS A 328 10.63 -14.15 -2.65
N ASP A 329 9.36 -13.86 -2.91
CA ASP A 329 8.96 -12.80 -3.85
C ASP A 329 9.39 -11.42 -3.33
N ILE A 330 9.25 -11.17 -2.02
CA ILE A 330 9.63 -9.88 -1.39
C ILE A 330 11.15 -9.67 -1.47
N LEU A 331 11.94 -10.71 -1.17
CA LEU A 331 13.40 -10.68 -1.33
C LEU A 331 13.79 -10.47 -2.81
N GLU A 332 13.03 -11.04 -3.75
CA GLU A 332 13.32 -10.99 -5.18
C GLU A 332 12.90 -9.66 -5.84
N ILE A 333 11.91 -8.96 -5.28
CA ILE A 333 11.65 -7.54 -5.53
C ILE A 333 12.83 -6.70 -5.02
N HIS A 334 13.21 -6.86 -3.74
CA HIS A 334 14.29 -6.07 -3.12
C HIS A 334 15.63 -6.25 -3.84
N ARG A 335 15.97 -7.47 -4.25
CA ARG A 335 17.15 -7.80 -5.06
C ARG A 335 17.21 -7.03 -6.38
N ARG A 336 16.06 -6.68 -6.99
CA ARG A 336 16.02 -5.81 -8.19
C ARG A 336 16.08 -4.33 -7.83
N VAL A 337 15.37 -3.91 -6.78
CA VAL A 337 15.39 -2.52 -6.30
C VAL A 337 16.81 -2.06 -5.97
N LEU A 338 17.56 -2.89 -5.22
CA LEU A 338 18.88 -2.50 -4.69
C LEU A 338 20.05 -3.06 -5.51
N GLY A 339 19.89 -4.15 -6.26
CA GLY A 339 21.02 -4.92 -6.83
C GLY A 339 21.90 -4.24 -7.89
N HIS A 340 21.57 -3.03 -8.36
CA HIS A 340 22.51 -2.20 -9.13
C HIS A 340 23.30 -1.20 -8.25
N VAL A 341 22.80 -0.89 -7.06
CA VAL A 341 23.41 0.05 -6.09
C VAL A 341 24.25 -0.73 -5.08
N ASP A 342 23.64 -1.72 -4.42
CA ASP A 342 24.30 -2.68 -3.54
C ASP A 342 23.88 -4.12 -3.92
N PRO A 343 24.73 -4.87 -4.65
CA PRO A 343 24.47 -6.26 -5.01
C PRO A 343 24.79 -7.26 -3.88
N ILE A 344 25.34 -6.82 -2.74
CA ILE A 344 25.72 -7.67 -1.59
C ILE A 344 24.59 -7.73 -0.57
N GLU A 345 23.94 -6.59 -0.30
CA GLU A 345 22.76 -6.48 0.55
C GLU A 345 21.44 -6.63 -0.26
N GLY A 346 21.53 -6.69 -1.60
CA GLY A 346 20.41 -6.82 -2.52
C GLY A 346 19.65 -8.15 -2.40
N GLY A 347 18.51 -8.11 -1.69
CA GLY A 347 17.63 -9.25 -1.43
C GLY A 347 17.98 -10.02 -0.16
N GLU A 348 18.83 -9.48 0.72
CA GLU A 348 19.26 -10.07 1.98
C GLU A 348 18.77 -9.24 3.19
N PHE A 349 18.48 -9.90 4.31
CA PHE A 349 18.09 -9.19 5.53
C PHE A 349 19.27 -8.47 6.19
N ARG A 350 19.01 -7.29 6.77
CA ARG A 350 20.03 -6.54 7.51
C ARG A 350 20.54 -7.34 8.71
N ARG A 351 21.87 -7.31 8.89
CA ARG A 351 22.57 -7.95 10.01
C ARG A 351 22.67 -7.07 11.26
N ASN A 352 22.47 -5.76 11.10
CA ASN A 352 22.67 -4.74 12.13
C ASN A 352 21.36 -4.05 12.52
N GLN A 353 21.36 -3.37 13.68
CA GLN A 353 20.25 -2.48 14.06
C GLN A 353 20.35 -1.14 13.33
N VAL A 354 19.19 -0.54 13.02
CA VAL A 354 19.06 0.73 12.29
C VAL A 354 18.10 1.68 13.01
N TYR A 355 18.18 2.98 12.69
CA TYR A 355 17.33 4.03 13.27
C TYR A 355 16.71 4.84 12.14
N VAL A 356 15.37 4.93 12.10
CA VAL A 356 14.61 5.41 10.94
C VAL A 356 13.86 6.68 11.34
N GLY A 357 14.62 7.78 11.45
CA GLY A 357 14.11 9.03 12.01
C GLY A 357 13.73 8.86 13.48
N GLY A 358 12.44 8.95 13.79
CA GLY A 358 11.90 8.69 15.14
C GLY A 358 11.44 7.25 15.39
N HIS A 359 11.67 6.32 14.45
CA HIS A 359 11.30 4.91 14.59
C HIS A 359 12.53 4.04 14.87
N VAL A 360 12.39 3.08 15.79
CA VAL A 360 13.38 2.03 16.06
C VAL A 360 12.76 0.69 15.63
N PRO A 361 13.12 0.15 14.46
CA PRO A 361 12.62 -1.15 14.02
C PRO A 361 13.04 -2.31 14.96
N PRO A 362 12.40 -3.48 14.87
CA PRO A 362 12.79 -4.68 15.62
C PRO A 362 14.24 -5.12 15.40
N GLY A 363 14.77 -5.96 16.30
CA GLY A 363 16.15 -6.42 16.22
C GLY A 363 16.41 -7.29 14.98
N PRO A 364 17.65 -7.33 14.44
CA PRO A 364 17.98 -8.16 13.27
C PRO A 364 17.73 -9.67 13.53
N GLY A 365 17.82 -10.13 14.78
CA GLY A 365 17.48 -11.51 15.18
C GLY A 365 15.99 -11.85 15.05
N ASP A 366 15.09 -10.86 15.16
CA ASP A 366 13.64 -11.06 15.11
C ASP A 366 13.11 -11.13 13.66
N LEU A 367 13.88 -10.65 12.69
CA LEU A 367 13.44 -10.43 11.31
C LEU A 367 12.92 -11.69 10.63
N ALA A 368 13.55 -12.86 10.85
CA ALA A 368 13.10 -14.11 10.25
C ALA A 368 11.69 -14.51 10.73
N LEU A 369 11.42 -14.36 12.03
CA LEU A 369 10.11 -14.63 12.63
C LEU A 369 9.07 -13.59 12.22
N LEU A 370 9.44 -12.31 12.21
CA LEU A 370 8.58 -11.20 11.79
C LEU A 370 8.18 -11.30 10.32
N MET A 371 9.12 -11.59 9.43
CA MET A 371 8.84 -11.71 8.00
C MET A 371 8.04 -12.98 7.67
N GLN A 372 8.21 -14.07 8.43
CA GLN A 372 7.33 -15.25 8.32
C GLN A 372 5.92 -14.96 8.89
N ARG A 373 5.79 -14.16 9.96
CA ARG A 373 4.47 -13.67 10.43
C ARG A 373 3.82 -12.77 9.38
N PHE A 374 4.57 -11.90 8.73
CA PHE A 374 4.09 -11.04 7.64
C PHE A 374 3.65 -11.87 6.41
N GLU A 375 4.41 -12.89 6.01
CA GLU A 375 4.04 -13.85 4.96
C GLU A 375 2.78 -14.66 5.32
N ARG A 376 2.57 -15.02 6.58
CA ARG A 376 1.31 -15.64 7.03
C ARG A 376 0.15 -14.66 7.05
N TRP A 377 0.37 -13.42 7.48
CA TRP A 377 -0.66 -12.37 7.50
C TRP A 377 -1.09 -12.00 6.07
N ILE A 378 -0.16 -11.78 5.14
CA ILE A 378 -0.46 -11.31 3.77
C ILE A 378 -1.23 -12.36 2.94
N ASN A 379 -1.11 -13.65 3.28
CA ASN A 379 -1.87 -14.74 2.63
C ASN A 379 -3.03 -15.26 3.51
N SER A 380 -3.46 -14.50 4.53
CA SER A 380 -4.56 -14.92 5.42
C SER A 380 -5.95 -14.57 4.85
N GLU A 381 -6.95 -15.39 5.16
CA GLU A 381 -8.35 -15.08 4.82
C GLU A 381 -8.79 -13.73 5.42
N GLN A 382 -8.31 -13.41 6.62
CA GLN A 382 -8.58 -12.13 7.29
C GLN A 382 -8.06 -10.94 6.47
N SER A 383 -6.80 -10.96 6.00
CA SER A 383 -6.26 -9.86 5.18
C SER A 383 -6.90 -9.78 3.80
N MET A 384 -7.24 -10.94 3.20
CA MET A 384 -7.93 -11.00 1.91
C MET A 384 -9.39 -10.54 1.99
N SER A 385 -10.04 -10.59 3.16
CA SER A 385 -11.39 -10.04 3.36
C SER A 385 -11.44 -8.51 3.48
N LEU A 386 -10.28 -7.85 3.62
CA LEU A 386 -10.22 -6.39 3.69
C LEU A 386 -10.38 -5.78 2.30
N HIS A 387 -10.96 -4.57 2.24
CA HIS A 387 -10.98 -3.80 1.00
C HIS A 387 -9.55 -3.62 0.44
N PRO A 388 -9.29 -3.83 -0.86
CA PRO A 388 -7.93 -3.91 -1.41
C PRO A 388 -7.02 -2.72 -1.10
N VAL A 389 -7.58 -1.50 -1.01
CA VAL A 389 -6.84 -0.29 -0.63
C VAL A 389 -6.39 -0.32 0.83
N ASN A 390 -7.24 -0.83 1.74
CA ASN A 390 -6.91 -0.99 3.16
C ASN A 390 -5.83 -2.08 3.32
N TYR A 391 -6.04 -3.22 2.66
CA TYR A 391 -5.09 -4.34 2.63
C TYR A 391 -3.70 -3.91 2.13
N ALA A 392 -3.62 -3.22 1.00
CA ALA A 392 -2.36 -2.77 0.43
C ALA A 392 -1.66 -1.70 1.29
N ALA A 393 -2.41 -0.77 1.88
CA ALA A 393 -1.86 0.24 2.79
C ALA A 393 -1.35 -0.40 4.10
N LEU A 394 -2.04 -1.41 4.63
CA LEU A 394 -1.58 -2.21 5.77
C LEU A 394 -0.32 -3.01 5.44
N ALA A 395 -0.28 -3.69 4.29
CA ALA A 395 0.89 -4.46 3.84
C ALA A 395 2.13 -3.56 3.66
N HIS A 396 1.94 -2.37 3.08
CA HIS A 396 2.96 -1.33 3.00
C HIS A 396 3.49 -0.96 4.39
N TYR A 397 2.59 -0.58 5.31
CA TYR A 397 2.97 -0.13 6.65
C TYR A 397 3.69 -1.22 7.44
N LYS A 398 3.16 -2.46 7.49
CA LYS A 398 3.78 -3.57 8.22
C LYS A 398 5.20 -3.84 7.73
N LEU A 399 5.46 -3.80 6.41
CA LEU A 399 6.81 -3.99 5.87
C LEU A 399 7.76 -2.81 6.19
N VAL A 400 7.30 -1.56 6.09
CA VAL A 400 8.11 -0.37 6.48
C VAL A 400 8.44 -0.37 7.98
N HIS A 401 7.51 -0.84 8.82
CA HIS A 401 7.64 -0.89 10.27
C HIS A 401 8.62 -1.98 10.74
N ILE A 402 8.57 -3.19 10.14
CA ILE A 402 9.55 -4.26 10.37
C ILE A 402 10.95 -3.84 9.88
N HIS A 403 11.01 -3.13 8.75
CA HIS A 403 12.23 -2.59 8.15
C HIS A 403 13.33 -3.66 7.94
N PRO A 404 13.07 -4.75 7.19
CA PRO A 404 13.94 -5.92 7.16
C PRO A 404 15.27 -5.75 6.40
N PHE A 405 15.41 -4.70 5.60
CA PHE A 405 16.59 -4.45 4.75
C PHE A 405 17.44 -3.28 5.28
N ILE A 406 18.70 -3.17 4.84
CA ILE A 406 19.58 -2.05 5.22
C ILE A 406 19.16 -0.74 4.53
N ASP A 407 18.74 -0.84 3.27
CA ASP A 407 18.14 0.21 2.44
C ASP A 407 17.11 -0.46 1.49
N GLY A 408 16.31 0.33 0.76
CA GLY A 408 15.32 -0.15 -0.20
C GLY A 408 13.96 -0.48 0.41
N ASN A 409 13.80 -0.39 1.75
CA ASN A 409 12.55 -0.70 2.47
C ASN A 409 11.34 0.08 1.94
N GLY A 410 11.45 1.41 1.79
CA GLY A 410 10.36 2.26 1.28
C GLY A 410 10.00 1.95 -0.17
N ARG A 411 11.01 1.86 -1.05
CA ARG A 411 10.88 1.49 -2.47
C ARG A 411 10.19 0.11 -2.64
N THR A 412 10.63 -0.89 -1.87
CA THR A 412 10.07 -2.25 -1.86
C THR A 412 8.64 -2.28 -1.33
N SER A 413 8.34 -1.52 -0.28
CA SER A 413 6.98 -1.48 0.31
C SER A 413 5.95 -0.82 -0.62
N ARG A 414 6.34 0.24 -1.35
CA ARG A 414 5.49 0.85 -2.40
C ARG A 414 5.28 -0.10 -3.59
N LEU A 415 6.28 -0.89 -3.96
CA LEU A 415 6.16 -1.92 -4.99
C LEU A 415 5.27 -3.11 -4.55
N LEU A 416 5.36 -3.54 -3.29
CA LEU A 416 4.48 -4.58 -2.74
C LEU A 416 3.03 -4.09 -2.67
N MET A 417 2.80 -2.87 -2.17
CA MET A 417 1.49 -2.20 -2.17
C MET A 417 0.86 -2.21 -3.57
N ASN A 418 1.62 -1.79 -4.58
CA ASN A 418 1.14 -1.77 -5.96
C ASN A 418 0.96 -3.17 -6.56
N THR A 419 1.75 -4.17 -6.15
CA THR A 419 1.53 -5.58 -6.54
C THR A 419 0.17 -6.10 -6.05
N LEU A 420 -0.21 -5.77 -4.80
CA LEU A 420 -1.51 -6.16 -4.22
C LEU A 420 -2.68 -5.43 -4.89
N LEU A 421 -2.53 -4.12 -5.14
CA LEU A 421 -3.54 -3.32 -5.83
C LEU A 421 -3.77 -3.81 -7.27
N MET A 422 -2.71 -4.14 -8.01
CA MET A 422 -2.81 -4.70 -9.36
C MET A 422 -3.49 -6.06 -9.40
N ARG A 423 -3.25 -6.93 -8.40
CA ARG A 423 -3.98 -8.21 -8.26
C ARG A 423 -5.50 -8.00 -8.06
N ALA A 424 -5.89 -6.89 -7.43
CA ALA A 424 -7.27 -6.47 -7.25
C ALA A 424 -7.81 -5.52 -8.35
N GLY A 425 -7.16 -5.49 -9.52
CA GLY A 425 -7.61 -4.72 -10.69
C GLY A 425 -7.37 -3.20 -10.64
N TYR A 426 -6.80 -2.66 -9.55
CA TYR A 426 -6.43 -1.25 -9.46
C TYR A 426 -5.15 -0.94 -10.26
N PRO A 427 -5.01 0.28 -10.82
CA PRO A 427 -3.74 0.71 -11.40
C PRO A 427 -2.64 0.86 -10.33
N PRO A 428 -1.35 0.81 -10.72
CA PRO A 428 -0.24 1.10 -9.81
C PRO A 428 -0.34 2.54 -9.29
N VAL A 429 -0.44 2.71 -7.97
CA VAL A 429 -0.67 3.99 -7.33
C VAL A 429 0.61 4.81 -7.24
N ILE A 430 0.51 6.09 -7.59
CA ILE A 430 1.62 7.04 -7.55
C ILE A 430 1.48 7.89 -6.28
N ILE A 431 2.43 7.77 -5.36
CA ILE A 431 2.60 8.70 -4.24
C ILE A 431 3.52 9.84 -4.74
N PRO A 432 3.06 11.10 -4.89
CA PRO A 432 3.90 12.15 -5.46
C PRO A 432 5.01 12.58 -4.51
N LYS A 433 6.24 12.80 -5.02
CA LYS A 433 7.41 13.16 -4.18
C LYS A 433 7.23 14.47 -3.41
N GLN A 434 6.43 15.39 -3.93
CA GLN A 434 6.00 16.63 -3.27
C GLN A 434 5.24 16.36 -1.95
N GLN A 435 4.63 15.18 -1.81
CA GLN A 435 3.89 14.76 -0.62
C GLN A 435 4.76 13.92 0.36
N ARG A 436 6.08 13.85 0.16
CA ARG A 436 7.06 13.17 1.05
C ARG A 436 6.82 13.49 2.53
N SER A 437 6.60 14.77 2.86
CA SER A 437 6.31 15.21 4.23
C SER A 437 5.01 14.59 4.79
N LYS A 438 3.91 14.60 4.02
CA LYS A 438 2.64 13.99 4.42
C LYS A 438 2.75 12.46 4.57
N TYR A 439 3.42 11.80 3.64
CA TYR A 439 3.70 10.37 3.68
C TYR A 439 4.45 9.96 4.97
N TYR A 440 5.56 10.62 5.30
CA TYR A 440 6.30 10.33 6.55
C TYR A 440 5.53 10.76 7.81
N HIS A 441 4.73 11.84 7.77
CA HIS A 441 3.86 12.22 8.87
C HIS A 441 2.81 11.15 9.17
N PHE A 442 2.12 10.61 8.17
CA PHE A 442 1.12 9.57 8.37
C PHE A 442 1.74 8.21 8.76
N LEU A 443 2.95 7.88 8.30
CA LEU A 443 3.71 6.73 8.84
C LEU A 443 4.07 6.92 10.32
N LYS A 444 4.39 8.15 10.75
CA LYS A 444 4.60 8.45 12.18
C LYS A 444 3.30 8.27 12.98
N LEU A 445 2.15 8.76 12.50
CA LEU A 445 0.87 8.57 13.18
C LEU A 445 0.48 7.08 13.30
N ALA A 446 0.80 6.27 12.27
CA ALA A 446 0.60 4.82 12.32
C ALA A 446 1.48 4.14 13.38
N ASN A 447 2.75 4.55 13.52
CA ASN A 447 3.62 4.13 14.62
C ASN A 447 3.12 4.60 16.01
N GLU A 448 2.42 5.73 16.07
CA GLU A 448 1.79 6.28 17.29
C GLU A 448 0.39 5.69 17.56
N GLY A 449 -0.08 4.75 16.71
CA GLY A 449 -1.27 3.92 16.93
C GLY A 449 -2.44 4.17 15.97
N ASP A 450 -2.48 5.27 15.20
CA ASP A 450 -3.55 5.54 14.23
C ASP A 450 -3.07 5.39 12.78
N ILE A 451 -3.39 4.24 12.19
CA ILE A 451 -3.10 3.94 10.78
C ILE A 451 -4.15 4.53 9.81
N ARG A 452 -5.32 4.95 10.29
CA ARG A 452 -6.43 5.39 9.42
C ARG A 452 -6.04 6.61 8.55
N PRO A 453 -5.28 7.62 9.03
CA PRO A 453 -4.74 8.69 8.18
C PRO A 453 -3.84 8.19 7.05
N PHE A 454 -3.02 7.16 7.28
CA PHE A 454 -2.18 6.57 6.23
C PHE A 454 -3.02 5.83 5.18
N VAL A 455 -4.04 5.06 5.62
CA VAL A 455 -4.98 4.40 4.69
C VAL A 455 -5.73 5.42 3.83
N ARG A 456 -6.23 6.51 4.44
CA ARG A 456 -6.90 7.62 3.72
C ARG A 456 -5.95 8.33 2.75
N PHE A 457 -4.67 8.46 3.09
CA PHE A 457 -3.65 9.02 2.19
C PHE A 457 -3.31 8.11 1.01
N ILE A 458 -3.30 6.78 1.19
CA ILE A 458 -3.20 5.86 0.06
C ILE A 458 -4.48 5.94 -0.79
N ALA A 459 -5.67 6.02 -0.19
CA ALA A 459 -6.93 6.25 -0.90
C ALA A 459 -6.92 7.57 -1.72
N ASP A 460 -6.40 8.67 -1.17
CA ASP A 460 -6.17 9.94 -1.88
C ASP A 460 -5.30 9.76 -3.14
N CYS A 461 -4.27 8.92 -3.05
CA CYS A 461 -3.33 8.66 -4.14
C CYS A 461 -3.94 7.70 -5.17
N THR A 462 -4.69 6.68 -4.72
CA THR A 462 -5.47 5.78 -5.58
C THR A 462 -6.51 6.56 -6.39
N GLU A 463 -7.24 7.46 -5.74
CA GLU A 463 -8.23 8.34 -6.38
C GLU A 463 -7.61 9.17 -7.51
N LYS A 464 -6.56 9.93 -7.20
CA LYS A 464 -5.85 10.78 -8.18
C LYS A 464 -5.20 9.97 -9.30
N THR A 465 -4.81 8.72 -9.03
CA THR A 465 -4.30 7.80 -10.05
C THR A 465 -5.43 7.36 -10.99
N LEU A 466 -6.57 6.91 -10.44
CA LEU A 466 -7.75 6.51 -11.22
C LEU A 466 -8.30 7.68 -12.05
N ASP A 467 -8.44 8.86 -11.45
CA ASP A 467 -8.93 10.06 -12.11
C ASP A 467 -8.01 10.49 -13.26
N LEU A 468 -6.68 10.40 -13.09
CA LEU A 468 -5.71 10.65 -14.17
C LEU A 468 -5.91 9.69 -15.36
N TYR A 469 -6.14 8.40 -15.10
CA TYR A 469 -6.42 7.42 -16.15
C TYR A 469 -7.75 7.69 -16.85
N LEU A 470 -8.84 7.81 -16.09
CA LEU A 470 -10.20 8.05 -16.59
C LEU A 470 -10.26 9.32 -17.43
N TRP A 471 -9.68 10.42 -16.92
CA TRP A 471 -9.55 11.69 -17.63
C TRP A 471 -8.79 11.50 -18.95
N ALA A 472 -7.63 10.83 -18.93
CA ALA A 472 -6.79 10.62 -20.11
C ALA A 472 -7.41 9.68 -21.16
N THR A 473 -8.43 8.90 -20.78
CA THR A 473 -9.22 8.05 -21.68
C THR A 473 -10.56 8.65 -22.12
N SER A 474 -10.98 9.77 -21.53
CA SER A 474 -12.22 10.47 -21.92
C SER A 474 -12.04 11.20 -23.25
N ASP A 475 -13.12 11.42 -23.99
CA ASP A 475 -13.11 12.10 -25.29
C ASP A 475 -12.88 13.64 -25.21
N LEU A 476 -12.36 14.14 -24.09
CA LEU A 476 -11.97 15.53 -23.90
C LEU A 476 -10.64 15.85 -24.64
N PRO A 477 -10.45 17.10 -25.09
CA PRO A 477 -9.28 17.47 -25.90
C PRO A 477 -7.94 17.19 -25.19
N GLN A 478 -7.04 16.48 -25.89
CA GLN A 478 -5.91 15.78 -25.29
C GLN A 478 -4.76 16.69 -24.83
N GLN A 479 -4.79 17.11 -23.56
CA GLN A 479 -3.60 17.53 -22.79
C GLN A 479 -3.59 16.83 -21.43
N ILE A 480 -2.94 15.66 -21.32
CA ILE A 480 -2.82 14.93 -20.04
C ILE A 480 -2.23 15.87 -18.98
N PRO A 481 -2.97 16.21 -17.91
CA PRO A 481 -2.40 16.97 -16.82
C PRO A 481 -1.37 16.07 -16.14
N MET A 482 -0.09 16.40 -16.30
CA MET A 482 0.94 15.85 -15.40
C MET A 482 0.50 16.12 -13.96
N LEU A 483 0.72 15.16 -13.05
CA LEU A 483 0.49 15.36 -11.61
C LEU A 483 1.23 16.62 -11.19
N VAL A 484 0.47 17.70 -10.94
CA VAL A 484 0.95 19.06 -11.16
C VAL A 484 2.13 19.37 -10.25
N GLN A 485 3.14 20.03 -10.82
CA GLN A 485 4.21 20.67 -10.04
C GLN A 485 3.63 21.90 -9.33
N THR A 486 2.88 21.67 -8.25
CA THR A 486 2.31 22.74 -7.42
C THR A 486 3.39 23.36 -6.53
N GLU A 487 4.25 24.15 -7.16
CA GLU A 487 4.77 25.35 -6.50
C GLU A 487 3.58 26.26 -6.13
N GLY A 488 3.66 26.91 -4.98
CA GLY A 488 2.48 27.52 -4.35
C GLY A 488 1.94 28.73 -5.12
N GLY A 489 0.68 28.68 -5.56
CA GLY A 489 0.02 29.84 -6.19
C GLY A 489 -1.46 29.66 -6.56
N GLU A 490 -1.84 28.53 -7.19
CA GLU A 490 -3.15 28.43 -7.88
C GLU A 490 -4.10 27.36 -7.32
N LEU A 491 -4.55 27.50 -6.06
CA LEU A 491 -5.70 26.75 -5.55
C LEU A 491 -7.05 27.34 -6.00
N THR A 492 -7.10 28.66 -6.20
CA THR A 492 -8.33 29.46 -6.37
C THR A 492 -9.07 29.30 -7.71
N LYS A 493 -8.51 28.55 -8.69
CA LYS A 493 -9.11 28.38 -10.03
C LYS A 493 -9.86 27.07 -10.23
N LEU A 494 -9.59 26.04 -9.42
CA LEU A 494 -10.29 24.74 -9.52
C LEU A 494 -11.60 24.72 -8.74
N GLU A 495 -11.69 25.48 -7.65
CA GLU A 495 -12.93 25.59 -6.84
C GLU A 495 -14.09 26.22 -7.64
N GLN A 496 -13.80 27.14 -8.57
CA GLN A 496 -14.84 27.78 -9.39
C GLN A 496 -15.58 26.82 -10.33
N TYR A 497 -14.97 25.70 -10.74
CA TYR A 497 -15.62 24.69 -11.57
C TYR A 497 -16.45 23.66 -10.78
N ALA A 498 -16.31 23.61 -9.45
CA ALA A 498 -17.11 22.73 -8.60
C ALA A 498 -18.52 23.30 -8.31
N HIS A 499 -18.76 24.58 -8.58
CA HIS A 499 -19.98 25.29 -8.21
C HIS A 499 -21.07 25.36 -9.31
N THR A 500 -20.90 24.64 -10.44
CA THR A 500 -21.83 24.68 -11.58
C THR A 500 -22.44 23.32 -11.93
N MET A 501 -22.81 22.53 -10.91
CA MET A 501 -23.68 21.34 -11.03
C MET A 501 -25.00 21.62 -10.28
N PRO A 502 -26.19 21.38 -10.88
CA PRO A 502 -27.47 21.64 -10.22
C PRO A 502 -27.82 20.59 -9.16
N PRO A 503 -28.52 20.96 -8.06
CA PRO A 503 -28.94 20.03 -7.02
C PRO A 503 -30.30 19.41 -7.32
N GLU A 504 -30.32 18.16 -7.80
CA GLU A 504 -31.51 17.31 -7.83
C GLU A 504 -31.28 16.04 -6.99
N PHE A 505 -32.37 15.39 -6.55
CA PHE A 505 -32.39 14.18 -5.70
C PHE A 505 -31.83 14.32 -4.28
N TYR A 506 -32.41 15.26 -3.53
CA TYR A 506 -32.84 14.95 -2.16
C TYR A 506 -34.35 14.66 -2.15
N GLU A 507 -34.83 14.02 -1.07
CA GLU A 507 -36.24 13.64 -0.80
C GLU A 507 -36.85 12.49 -1.63
N SER A 508 -36.81 11.28 -1.05
CA SER A 508 -37.99 10.41 -0.98
C SER A 508 -37.94 9.63 0.34
N GLY A 509 -38.89 9.87 1.26
CA GLY A 509 -38.70 9.46 2.67
C GLY A 509 -39.84 9.69 3.66
N SER A 510 -41.10 9.60 3.22
CA SER A 510 -42.31 9.46 4.06
C SER A 510 -42.56 10.46 5.22
N GLY A 511 -43.57 11.33 5.05
CA GLY A 511 -44.21 12.07 6.15
C GLY A 511 -45.64 12.47 5.77
N SER A 512 -46.64 12.01 6.53
CA SER A 512 -48.07 12.18 6.22
C SER A 512 -48.73 13.27 7.08
N GLY A 513 -49.43 14.23 6.47
CA GLY A 513 -50.19 15.27 7.19
C GLY A 513 -51.08 16.13 6.28
N SER A 514 -52.39 16.03 6.48
CA SER A 514 -53.50 16.72 5.82
C SER A 514 -53.51 18.26 5.91
N GLU A 515 -54.04 18.92 4.86
CA GLU A 515 -55.02 20.05 4.88
C GLU A 515 -54.73 21.34 5.68
N ALA A 516 -55.09 22.56 5.26
CA ALA A 516 -55.72 23.07 4.02
C ALA A 516 -55.43 24.58 3.83
N SER A 517 -55.91 25.17 2.73
CA SER A 517 -55.79 26.60 2.33
C SER A 517 -57.18 27.26 2.23
N PRO A 518 -57.32 28.58 1.92
CA PRO A 518 -56.51 29.76 2.21
C PRO A 518 -57.38 30.77 3.04
N PRO A 519 -57.45 32.13 2.88
CA PRO A 519 -57.13 33.02 1.73
C PRO A 519 -55.69 33.58 1.72
#